data_AF-A0A4Y9XKC3-F1
#
_entry.id   AF-A0A4Y9XKC3-F1
#
_cell.length_a   1.000
_cell.length_b   1.000
_cell.length_c   1.000
_cell.angle_alpha   90.00
_cell.angle_beta   90.00
_cell.angle_gamma   90.00
#
_symmetry.space_group_name_H-M   'P 1'
#
loop_
_entity.id
_entity.type
_entity.pdbx_description
1 polymer ?
#
loop_
_entity_poly.entity_id
_entity_poly.type
_entity_poly.pdbx_seq_one_letter_code
_entity_poly.pdbx_strand_id
1 'polypeptide(L)'
;FQPSLFSTVHEKLVPLLLGPCIEKLNPPSALYFRETREVLFGCKVEAISPPEKRAEQWAALEKGFSVLASWFEAAGDGRLLLGGGGPAGDASRVSHADISVAGILIWVRIILEEESEEWRRIESFDGGRWKRYLKFFEQWADISR
;
A
#
# COMPACT_ATOMS: atom_id res chain seq x y z
N PHE A 1 -13.91 8.95 -0.48
CA PHE A 1 -12.99 7.83 -0.72
C PHE A 1 -11.53 8.25 -0.64
N GLN A 2 -10.99 9.03 -1.60
CA GLN A 2 -9.53 9.29 -1.67
C GLN A 2 -8.90 9.88 -0.38
N PRO A 3 -9.48 10.90 0.29
CA PRO A 3 -8.92 11.40 1.55
C PRO A 3 -8.94 10.36 2.68
N SER A 4 -9.98 9.53 2.70
CA SER A 4 -10.09 8.42 3.65
C SER A 4 -9.04 7.35 3.37
N LEU A 5 -8.85 6.95 2.10
CA LEU A 5 -7.81 6.00 1.71
C LEU A 5 -6.42 6.50 2.10
N PHE A 6 -6.16 7.80 1.87
CA PHE A 6 -4.90 8.43 2.24
C PHE A 6 -4.62 8.32 3.74
N SER A 7 -5.54 8.81 4.57
CA SER A 7 -5.37 8.82 6.03
C SER A 7 -5.39 7.42 6.67
N THR A 8 -6.11 6.48 6.06
CA THR A 8 -6.28 5.11 6.60
C THR A 8 -5.06 4.23 6.32
N VAL A 9 -4.54 4.27 5.08
CA VAL A 9 -3.47 3.36 4.64
C VAL A 9 -2.22 4.11 4.21
N HIS A 10 -2.34 5.08 3.31
CA HIS A 10 -1.18 5.73 2.69
C HIS A 10 -0.27 6.41 3.73
N GLU A 11 -0.84 7.16 4.67
CA GLU A 11 -0.08 7.77 5.77
C GLU A 11 0.66 6.76 6.64
N LYS A 12 0.15 5.53 6.79
CA LYS A 12 0.77 4.48 7.62
C LYS A 12 1.88 3.77 6.87
N LEU A 13 1.85 3.77 5.54
CA LEU A 13 2.93 3.26 4.68
C LEU A 13 4.15 4.17 4.66
N VAL A 14 3.93 5.49 4.67
CA VAL A 14 5.01 6.51 4.58
C VAL A 14 6.21 6.23 5.49
N PRO A 15 6.06 6.04 6.82
CA PRO A 15 7.22 5.83 7.67
C PRO A 15 8.01 4.56 7.33
N LEU A 16 7.33 3.49 6.91
CA LEU A 16 7.95 2.21 6.59
C LEU A 16 8.63 2.21 5.21
N LEU A 17 8.08 2.98 4.26
CA LEU A 17 8.53 2.97 2.87
C LEU A 17 9.49 4.10 2.50
N LEU A 18 9.64 5.15 3.31
CA LEU A 18 10.40 6.33 2.89
C LEU A 18 11.88 6.03 2.62
N GLY A 19 12.52 5.29 3.52
CA GLY A 19 13.91 4.82 3.34
C GLY A 19 14.04 3.94 2.09
N PRO A 20 13.31 2.82 2.00
CA PRO A 20 13.30 1.96 0.81
C PRO A 20 13.01 2.69 -0.50
N CYS A 21 12.10 3.68 -0.50
CA CYS A 21 11.84 4.52 -1.67
C CYS A 21 13.09 5.24 -2.16
N ILE A 22 13.87 5.83 -1.25
CA ILE A 22 15.10 6.57 -1.59
C ILE A 22 16.13 5.64 -2.24
N GLU A 23 16.24 4.40 -1.76
CA GLU A 23 17.18 3.39 -2.28
C GLU A 23 16.84 2.94 -3.71
N LYS A 24 15.57 3.02 -4.12
CA LYS A 24 15.12 2.66 -5.47
C LYS A 24 15.26 3.80 -6.49
N LEU A 25 15.49 5.03 -6.04
CA LEU A 25 15.60 6.18 -6.92
C LEU A 25 16.99 6.30 -7.53
N ASN A 26 17.07 6.91 -8.73
CA ASN A 26 18.36 7.30 -9.28
C ASN A 26 19.03 8.38 -8.40
N PRO A 27 20.37 8.56 -8.44
CA PRO A 27 21.06 9.42 -7.48
C PRO A 27 20.52 10.86 -7.40
N PRO A 28 20.22 11.56 -8.52
CA PRO A 28 19.65 12.91 -8.44
C PRO A 28 18.26 12.95 -7.80
N SER A 29 17.40 11.99 -8.11
CA SER A 29 16.05 11.93 -7.53
C SER A 29 16.10 11.50 -6.06
N ALA A 30 17.01 10.60 -5.69
CA ALA A 30 17.20 10.17 -4.31
C ALA A 30 17.60 11.35 -3.41
N LEU A 31 18.53 12.20 -3.87
CA LEU A 31 18.94 13.41 -3.17
C LEU A 31 17.75 14.38 -2.99
N TYR A 32 17.10 14.74 -4.09
CA TYR A 32 15.96 15.68 -4.06
C TYR A 32 14.81 15.15 -3.19
N PHE A 33 14.48 13.86 -3.32
CA PHE A 33 13.40 13.24 -2.56
C PHE A 33 13.71 13.22 -1.06
N ARG A 34 14.95 12.87 -0.68
CA ARG A 34 15.40 12.93 0.71
C ARG A 34 15.27 14.35 1.27
N GLU A 35 15.85 15.34 0.61
CA GLU A 35 15.84 16.74 1.08
C GLU A 35 14.41 17.27 1.27
N THR A 36 13.54 17.05 0.29
CA THR A 36 12.16 17.53 0.35
C THR A 36 11.34 16.83 1.44
N ARG A 37 11.59 15.54 1.72
CA ARG A 37 10.87 14.84 2.79
C ARG A 37 11.42 15.18 4.17
N GLU A 38 12.72 15.36 4.33
CA GLU A 38 13.29 15.81 5.61
C GLU A 38 12.75 17.20 5.99
N VAL A 39 12.58 18.11 5.02
CA VAL A 39 11.93 19.41 5.25
C VAL A 39 10.45 19.23 5.63
N LEU A 40 9.73 18.36 4.93
CA LEU A 40 8.31 18.11 5.19
C LEU A 40 8.05 17.51 6.58
N PHE A 41 8.89 16.57 7.02
CA PHE A 41 8.75 15.89 8.32
C PHE A 41 9.48 16.60 9.46
N GLY A 42 10.33 17.58 9.15
CA GLY A 42 11.11 18.34 10.14
C GLY A 42 12.18 17.50 10.85
N CYS A 43 12.54 16.34 10.31
CA CYS A 43 13.55 15.45 10.88
C CYS A 43 14.26 14.64 9.78
N LYS A 44 15.33 13.94 10.16
CA LYS A 44 16.03 13.01 9.26
C LYS A 44 15.15 11.80 8.94
N VAL A 45 15.29 11.27 7.71
CA VAL A 45 14.51 10.09 7.26
C VAL A 45 14.65 8.92 8.22
N GLU A 46 15.85 8.70 8.74
CA GLU A 46 16.18 7.61 9.67
C GLU A 46 15.44 7.76 11.01
N ALA A 47 15.07 8.99 11.40
CA ALA A 47 14.33 9.26 12.63
C ALA A 47 12.81 9.04 12.49
N ILE A 48 12.31 8.84 11.26
CA ILE A 48 10.88 8.63 10.99
C ILE A 48 10.45 7.18 11.35
N SER A 49 11.30 6.20 11.08
CA SER A 49 11.07 4.78 11.39
C SER A 49 12.30 4.14 12.04
N PRO A 50 12.70 4.59 13.24
CA PRO A 50 13.76 3.94 13.99
C PRO A 50 13.29 2.55 14.47
N PRO A 51 14.21 1.62 14.78
CA PRO A 51 13.89 0.23 15.09
C PRO A 51 12.81 0.06 16.19
N GLU A 52 12.86 0.88 17.23
CA GLU A 52 11.92 0.85 18.36
C GLU A 52 10.48 1.21 17.98
N LYS A 53 10.26 1.97 16.90
CA LYS A 53 8.93 2.36 16.41
C LYS A 53 8.39 1.40 15.36
N ARG A 54 9.24 0.55 14.76
CA ARG A 54 8.87 -0.26 13.60
C ARG A 54 7.72 -1.22 13.92
N ALA A 55 7.72 -1.83 15.12
CA ALA A 55 6.65 -2.72 15.55
C ALA A 55 5.28 -2.02 15.64
N GLU A 56 5.23 -0.83 16.24
CA GLU A 56 4.02 0.00 16.33
C GLU A 56 3.53 0.43 14.95
N GLN A 57 4.44 0.87 14.07
CA GLN A 57 4.12 1.32 12.72
C GLN A 57 3.52 0.19 11.87
N TRP A 58 4.08 -1.02 11.97
CA TRP A 58 3.51 -2.19 11.33
C TRP A 58 2.12 -2.55 11.86
N ALA A 59 1.92 -2.48 13.18
CA ALA A 59 0.60 -2.73 13.78
C ALA A 59 -0.44 -1.68 13.34
N ALA A 60 -0.02 -0.41 13.23
CA ALA A 60 -0.87 0.67 12.73
C ALA A 60 -1.20 0.49 11.23
N LEU A 61 -0.25 0.01 10.44
CA LEU A 61 -0.47 -0.31 9.03
C LEU A 61 -1.45 -1.47 8.85
N GLU A 62 -1.25 -2.57 9.58
CA GLU A 62 -2.14 -3.73 9.57
C GLU A 62 -3.58 -3.33 9.95
N LYS A 63 -3.74 -2.55 11.02
CA LYS A 63 -5.04 -1.98 11.39
C LYS A 63 -5.64 -1.10 10.30
N GLY A 64 -4.82 -0.29 9.63
CA GLY A 64 -5.24 0.54 8.50
C GLY A 64 -5.80 -0.30 7.35
N PHE A 65 -5.11 -1.39 6.99
CA PHE A 65 -5.61 -2.35 6.01
C PHE A 65 -6.90 -3.02 6.47
N SER A 66 -7.02 -3.47 7.73
CA SER A 66 -8.28 -4.06 8.22
C SER A 66 -9.45 -3.07 8.18
N VAL A 67 -9.23 -1.78 8.46
CA VAL A 67 -10.25 -0.73 8.28
C VAL A 67 -10.61 -0.57 6.80
N LEU A 68 -9.62 -0.59 5.90
CA LEU A 68 -9.89 -0.55 4.47
C LEU A 68 -10.69 -1.79 4.02
N ALA A 69 -10.38 -3.00 4.51
CA ALA A 69 -11.13 -4.22 4.24
C ALA A 69 -12.60 -4.08 4.64
N SER A 70 -12.86 -3.48 5.81
CA SER A 70 -14.22 -3.29 6.32
C SER A 70 -15.08 -2.43 5.40
N TRP A 71 -14.50 -1.54 4.59
CA TRP A 71 -15.26 -0.74 3.61
C TRP A 71 -15.83 -1.58 2.48
N PHE A 72 -15.14 -2.66 2.09
CA PHE A 72 -15.64 -3.62 1.12
C PHE A 72 -16.69 -4.54 1.74
N GLU A 73 -16.44 -4.98 2.97
CA GLU A 73 -17.29 -5.92 3.71
C GLU A 73 -18.61 -5.29 4.17
N ALA A 74 -18.68 -3.96 4.28
CA ALA A 74 -19.91 -3.24 4.64
C ALA A 74 -21.11 -3.57 3.73
N ALA A 75 -20.85 -4.05 2.51
CA ALA A 75 -21.90 -4.51 1.60
C ALA A 75 -22.49 -5.90 1.94
N GLY A 76 -21.77 -6.72 2.72
CA GLY A 76 -22.24 -8.03 3.20
C GLY A 76 -22.33 -9.13 2.14
N ASP A 77 -21.78 -8.95 0.93
CA ASP A 77 -21.93 -9.86 -0.21
C ASP A 77 -20.63 -10.57 -0.63
N GLY A 78 -19.56 -10.43 0.16
CA GLY A 78 -18.27 -11.07 -0.10
C GLY A 78 -17.53 -10.52 -1.32
N ARG A 79 -17.86 -9.31 -1.79
CA ARG A 79 -17.21 -8.67 -2.94
C ARG A 79 -15.70 -8.48 -2.76
N LEU A 80 -14.98 -8.64 -3.87
CA LEU A 80 -13.56 -8.29 -3.94
C LEU A 80 -13.35 -6.77 -4.11
N LEU A 81 -14.15 -6.13 -4.96
CA LEU A 81 -14.03 -4.72 -5.36
C LEU A 81 -15.01 -3.82 -4.61
N LEU A 82 -14.71 -2.53 -4.45
CA LEU A 82 -15.59 -1.53 -3.83
C LEU A 82 -16.86 -1.32 -4.66
N GLY A 83 -16.71 -1.23 -5.98
CA GLY A 83 -17.82 -1.07 -6.93
C GLY A 83 -18.76 -2.28 -7.03
N GLY A 84 -18.46 -3.37 -6.33
CA GLY A 84 -19.14 -4.65 -6.43
C GLY A 84 -18.45 -5.61 -7.38
N GLY A 85 -18.99 -6.81 -7.51
CA GLY A 85 -18.34 -7.94 -8.19
C GLY A 85 -18.26 -9.13 -7.24
N GLY A 86 -18.21 -10.33 -7.79
CA GLY A 86 -18.15 -11.55 -6.98
C GLY A 86 -16.84 -11.67 -6.19
N PRO A 87 -16.66 -12.77 -5.44
CA PRO A 87 -15.42 -13.04 -4.67
C PRO A 87 -14.15 -13.08 -5.54
N ALA A 88 -14.30 -13.32 -6.85
CA ALA A 88 -13.23 -13.32 -7.83
C ALA A 88 -13.03 -11.96 -8.53
N GLY A 89 -13.84 -10.94 -8.21
CA GLY A 89 -13.91 -9.68 -8.95
C GLY A 89 -14.70 -9.79 -10.25
N ASP A 90 -15.01 -8.63 -10.83
CA ASP A 90 -15.66 -8.48 -12.14
C ASP A 90 -15.06 -7.24 -12.81
N ALA A 91 -14.35 -7.43 -13.93
CA ALA A 91 -13.68 -6.35 -14.64
C ALA A 91 -14.63 -5.23 -15.08
N SER A 92 -15.91 -5.55 -15.37
CA SER A 92 -16.92 -4.56 -15.73
C SER A 92 -17.35 -3.65 -14.57
N ARG A 93 -16.99 -4.02 -13.33
CA ARG A 93 -17.33 -3.31 -12.09
C ARG A 93 -16.16 -2.52 -11.50
N VAL A 94 -14.98 -2.60 -12.12
CA VAL A 94 -13.79 -1.88 -11.66
C VAL A 94 -14.04 -0.37 -11.70
N SER A 95 -13.80 0.28 -10.57
CA SER A 95 -13.89 1.73 -10.44
C SER A 95 -12.52 2.36 -10.20
N HIS A 96 -12.44 3.69 -10.31
CA HIS A 96 -11.24 4.44 -9.94
C HIS A 96 -10.81 4.18 -8.49
N ALA A 97 -11.77 3.97 -7.58
CA ALA A 97 -11.47 3.66 -6.19
C ALA A 97 -10.70 2.34 -6.05
N ASP A 98 -11.05 1.35 -6.88
CA ASP A 98 -10.37 0.06 -6.88
C ASP A 98 -8.94 0.16 -7.44
N ILE A 99 -8.79 0.88 -8.54
CA ILE A 99 -7.47 1.15 -9.15
C ILE A 99 -6.57 1.92 -8.18
N SER A 100 -7.13 2.82 -7.36
CA SER A 100 -6.35 3.55 -6.35
C SER A 100 -5.79 2.63 -5.27
N VAL A 101 -6.56 1.63 -4.83
CA VAL A 101 -6.09 0.62 -3.87
C VAL A 101 -5.05 -0.30 -4.51
N ALA A 102 -5.30 -0.75 -5.75
CA ALA A 102 -4.36 -1.56 -6.50
C ALA A 102 -3.02 -0.84 -6.74
N GLY A 103 -3.05 0.44 -7.09
CA GLY A 103 -1.87 1.26 -7.28
C GLY A 103 -1.01 1.38 -6.02
N ILE A 104 -1.63 1.52 -4.84
CA ILE A 104 -0.91 1.48 -3.57
C ILE A 104 -0.23 0.13 -3.37
N LEU A 105 -0.93 -0.99 -3.58
CA LEU A 105 -0.37 -2.33 -3.40
C LEU A 105 0.79 -2.61 -4.38
N ILE A 106 0.65 -2.20 -5.64
CA ILE A 106 1.71 -2.30 -6.66
C ILE A 106 2.93 -1.47 -6.23
N TRP A 107 2.72 -0.23 -5.82
CA TRP A 107 3.80 0.64 -5.33
C TRP A 107 4.56 -0.01 -4.17
N VAL A 108 3.84 -0.50 -3.17
CA VAL A 108 4.42 -1.17 -2.00
C VAL A 108 5.23 -2.40 -2.41
N ARG A 109 4.69 -3.25 -3.29
CA ARG A 109 5.39 -4.45 -3.79
C ARG A 109 6.68 -4.08 -4.52
N ILE A 110 6.66 -3.04 -5.36
CA ILE A 110 7.86 -2.59 -6.10
C ILE A 110 8.94 -2.09 -5.14
N ILE A 111 8.55 -1.32 -4.12
CA ILE A 111 9.50 -0.73 -3.19
C ILE A 111 10.10 -1.77 -2.24
N LEU A 112 9.26 -2.66 -1.69
CA LEU A 112 9.70 -3.70 -0.75
C LEU A 112 10.33 -4.92 -1.45
N GLU A 113 10.13 -5.06 -2.76
CA GLU A 113 10.42 -6.28 -3.53
C GLU A 113 9.50 -7.46 -3.17
N GLU A 114 9.15 -8.25 -4.18
CA GLU A 114 8.16 -9.32 -4.08
C GLU A 114 8.57 -10.48 -3.16
N GLU A 115 9.87 -10.74 -3.03
CA GLU A 115 10.37 -11.84 -2.19
C GLU A 115 10.68 -11.41 -0.75
N SER A 116 10.45 -10.16 -0.39
CA SER A 116 10.72 -9.67 0.97
C SER A 116 9.72 -10.20 2.00
N GLU A 117 10.22 -10.43 3.21
CA GLU A 117 9.38 -10.79 4.36
C GLU A 117 8.34 -9.70 4.68
N GLU A 118 8.67 -8.44 4.39
CA GLU A 118 7.77 -7.30 4.60
C GLU A 118 6.60 -7.30 3.61
N TRP A 119 6.85 -7.62 2.34
CA TRP A 119 5.78 -7.80 1.37
C TRP A 119 4.91 -9.01 1.70
N ARG A 120 5.53 -10.16 2.05
CA ARG A 120 4.80 -11.37 2.49
C ARG A 120 3.91 -11.11 3.70
N ARG A 121 4.36 -10.25 4.63
CA ARG A 121 3.53 -9.81 5.76
C ARG A 121 2.27 -9.09 5.29
N ILE A 122 2.39 -8.14 4.35
CA ILE A 122 1.24 -7.40 3.81
C ILE A 122 0.30 -8.33 3.05
N GLU A 123 0.85 -9.27 2.29
CA GLU A 123 0.05 -10.30 1.61
C GLU A 123 -0.77 -11.13 2.60
N SER A 124 -0.28 -11.35 3.81
CA SER A 124 -0.97 -12.14 4.84
C SER A 124 -2.16 -11.41 5.49
N PHE A 125 -2.20 -10.08 5.44
CA PHE A 125 -3.22 -9.28 6.11
C PHE A 125 -4.63 -9.66 5.68
N ASP A 126 -5.56 -9.62 6.64
CA ASP A 126 -6.99 -9.89 6.45
C ASP A 126 -7.24 -11.24 5.74
N GLY A 127 -6.50 -12.27 6.15
CA GLY A 127 -6.63 -13.63 5.61
C GLY A 127 -6.26 -13.71 4.12
N GLY A 128 -5.27 -12.96 3.68
CA GLY A 128 -4.82 -12.97 2.29
C GLY A 128 -5.65 -12.09 1.34
N ARG A 129 -6.48 -11.18 1.87
CA ARG A 129 -7.37 -10.34 1.05
C ARG A 129 -6.59 -9.55 0.01
N TRP A 130 -5.51 -8.88 0.42
CA TRP A 130 -4.75 -7.98 -0.45
C TRP A 130 -3.93 -8.71 -1.49
N LYS A 131 -3.48 -9.93 -1.20
CA LYS A 131 -2.90 -10.83 -2.19
C LYS A 131 -3.90 -11.18 -3.30
N ARG A 132 -5.13 -11.58 -2.92
CA ARG A 132 -6.20 -11.86 -3.90
C ARG A 132 -6.58 -10.60 -4.68
N TYR A 133 -6.64 -9.45 -4.00
CA TYR A 133 -6.95 -8.17 -4.60
C TYR A 133 -5.91 -7.78 -5.67
N LEU A 134 -4.62 -7.82 -5.33
CA LEU A 134 -3.56 -7.47 -6.27
C LEU A 134 -3.55 -8.45 -7.45
N LYS A 135 -3.69 -9.75 -7.21
CA LYS A 135 -3.76 -10.77 -8.27
C LYS A 135 -4.85 -10.47 -9.31
N PHE A 136 -5.99 -9.94 -8.90
CA PHE A 136 -7.03 -9.51 -9.83
C PHE A 136 -6.60 -8.34 -10.72
N PHE A 137 -5.79 -7.42 -10.19
CA PHE A 137 -5.31 -6.23 -10.92
C PHE A 137 -4.04 -6.46 -11.75
N GLU A 138 -3.32 -7.57 -11.54
CA GLU A 138 -2.09 -7.89 -12.28
C GLU A 138 -2.29 -7.95 -13.80
N GLN A 139 -3.49 -8.28 -14.27
CA GLN A 139 -3.84 -8.27 -15.69
C GLN A 139 -3.68 -6.89 -16.37
N TRP A 140 -3.62 -5.81 -15.59
CA TRP A 140 -3.38 -4.44 -16.06
C TRP A 140 -2.05 -3.85 -15.57
N ALA A 141 -1.24 -4.63 -14.85
CA ALA A 141 0.01 -4.17 -14.25
C ALA A 141 1.23 -4.45 -15.17
N ASP A 142 1.05 -4.29 -16.48
CA ASP A 142 2.15 -4.48 -17.44
C ASP A 142 3.25 -3.44 -17.21
N ILE A 143 4.47 -3.94 -17.08
CA ILE A 143 5.70 -3.15 -16.89
C ILE A 143 6.67 -3.32 -18.06
N SER A 144 6.28 -4.06 -19.09
CA SER A 144 7.07 -4.20 -20.31
C SER A 144 7.19 -2.84 -21.00
N ARG A 145 8.40 -2.53 -21.47
CA ARG A 145 8.74 -1.31 -22.22
C ARG A 145 8.98 -1.66 -23.68
#